data_AF-A0A1V4DG97-F1
#
_entry.id   AF-A0A1V4DG97-F1
#
_cell.length_a   1.000
_cell.length_b   1.000
_cell.length_c   1.000
_cell.angle_alpha   90.00
_cell.angle_beta   90.00
_cell.angle_gamma   90.00
#
_symmetry.space_group_name_H-M   'P 1'
#
loop_
_entity.id
_entity.type
_entity.pdbx_description
1 polymer ?
#
loop_
_entity_poly.entity_id
_entity_poly.type
_entity_poly.pdbx_seq_one_letter_code
_entity_poly.pdbx_strand_id
1 'polypeptide(L)' 'MKKYYLVSLTIGLLLLFTLQLLSYINYLLIDQGIMNGIIDKNLLLKTPLIIIPLLFIAFSIIGFVMDYLNQQK' A
#
# COMPACT_ATOMS: atom_id res chain seq x y z
N MET A 1 -23.09 -6.37 4.50
CA MET A 1 -22.43 -6.01 3.22
C MET A 1 -21.30 -4.99 3.38
N LYS A 2 -21.50 -3.81 4.00
CA LYS A 2 -20.45 -2.77 4.13
C LYS A 2 -19.14 -3.23 4.79
N LYS A 3 -19.19 -4.07 5.84
CA LYS A 3 -18.00 -4.58 6.53
C LYS A 3 -17.09 -5.44 5.63
N TYR A 4 -17.65 -6.28 4.76
CA TYR A 4 -16.87 -7.14 3.87
C TYR A 4 -16.08 -6.35 2.82
N TYR A 5 -16.64 -5.23 2.34
CA TYR A 5 -15.92 -4.32 1.44
C TYR A 5 -14.72 -3.67 2.10
N LEU A 6 -14.87 -3.21 3.36
CA LEU A 6 -13.76 -2.62 4.11
C LEU A 6 -12.66 -3.65 4.38
N VAL A 7 -13.04 -4.89 4.72
CA VAL A 7 -12.07 -5.98 4.91
C VAL A 7 -11.35 -6.32 3.61
N SER A 8 -12.07 -6.49 2.50
CA SER A 8 -11.47 -6.77 1.19
C SER A 8 -10.54 -5.65 0.72
N LEU A 9 -10.92 -4.39 0.95
CA LEU A 9 -10.11 -3.23 0.62
C LEU A 9 -8.84 -3.15 1.47
N THR A 10 -8.95 -3.45 2.77
CA THR A 10 -7.80 -3.50 3.68
C THR A 10 -6.82 -4.59 3.26
N ILE A 11 -7.32 -5.77 2.92
CA ILE A 11 -6.50 -6.89 2.42
C ILE A 11 -5.82 -6.51 1.09
N GLY A 12 -6.55 -5.87 0.17
CA GLY A 12 -6.00 -5.41 -1.10
C GLY A 12 -4.87 -4.38 -0.93
N LEU A 13 -5.05 -3.41 -0.05
CA LEU A 13 -4.01 -2.43 0.28
C LEU A 13 -2.79 -3.07 0.95
N LEU A 14 -3.01 -4.05 1.83
CA LEU A 14 -1.94 -4.78 2.50
C LEU A 14 -1.12 -5.60 1.48
N LEU A 15 -1.78 -6.26 0.53
CA LEU A 15 -1.11 -6.99 -0.56
C LEU A 15 -0.33 -6.05 -1.50
N LEU A 16 -0.87 -4.87 -1.81
CA LEU A 16 -0.15 -3.85 -2.59
C LEU A 16 1.08 -3.34 -1.84
N PHE A 17 0.96 -3.14 -0.52
CA PHE A 17 2.09 -2.74 0.32
C PHE A 17 3.20 -3.80 0.34
N THR A 18 2.86 -5.08 0.54
CA THR A 18 3.85 -6.15 0.58
C THR A 18 4.55 -6.34 -0.75
N LEU A 19 3.82 -6.26 -1.88
CA LEU A 19 4.42 -6.30 -3.22
C LEU A 19 5.40 -5.14 -3.45
N GLN A 20 5.04 -3.92 -3.07
CA GLN A 20 5.93 -2.77 -3.21
C GLN A 20 7.16 -2.87 -2.31
N LEU A 21 6.99 -3.37 -1.07
CA LEU A 21 8.10 -3.61 -0.15
C LEU A 21 9.07 -4.65 -0.72
N LEU A 22 8.53 -5.76 -1.26
CA LEU A 22 9.34 -6.82 -1.86
C LEU A 22 10.13 -6.31 -3.08
N SER A 23 9.49 -5.49 -3.93
CA SER A 23 10.15 -4.81 -5.04
C SER A 23 11.28 -3.88 -4.57
N TYR A 24 11.09 -3.16 -3.46
CA TYR A 24 12.10 -2.25 -2.92
C TYR A 24 13.28 -3.00 -2.30
N ILE A 25 13.03 -4.07 -1.55
CA ILE A 25 14.08 -4.93 -1.01
C ILE A 25 14.89 -5.54 -2.17
N ASN A 26 14.24 -6.01 -3.22
CA ASN A 26 14.92 -6.53 -4.40
C ASN A 26 15.84 -5.46 -5.05
N TYR A 27 15.34 -4.24 -5.21
CA TYR A 27 16.15 -3.11 -5.66
C TYR A 27 17.38 -2.90 -4.78
N LEU A 28 17.22 -2.87 -3.44
CA LEU A 28 18.34 -2.67 -2.51
C LEU A 28 19.37 -3.82 -2.59
N LEU A 29 18.93 -5.07 -2.73
CA LEU A 29 19.81 -6.22 -2.83
C LEU A 29 20.66 -6.18 -4.11
N ILE A 30 20.08 -5.72 -5.22
CA ILE A 30 20.82 -5.52 -6.48
C ILE A 30 21.76 -4.32 -6.38
N ASP A 31 21.28 -3.19 -5.83
CA ASP A 31 22.06 -1.95 -5.67
C ASP A 31 23.29 -2.16 -4.76
N GLN A 32 23.16 -2.98 -3.71
CA GLN A 32 24.25 -3.34 -2.80
C GLN A 32 25.20 -4.41 -3.36
N GLY A 33 24.97 -4.91 -4.58
CA GLY A 33 25.76 -5.97 -5.19
C GLY A 33 25.65 -7.33 -4.50
N ILE A 34 24.63 -7.52 -3.64
CA ILE A 34 24.34 -8.79 -2.95
C ILE A 34 23.71 -9.79 -3.93
N MET A 35 22.99 -9.29 -4.94
CA MET A 35 22.31 -10.12 -5.94
C MET A 35 22.53 -9.58 -7.36
N ASN A 36 22.84 -10.45 -8.32
CA ASN A 36 22.93 -10.07 -9.73
C ASN A 36 21.53 -9.92 -10.34
N GLY A 37 21.29 -8.80 -11.02
CA GLY A 37 20.02 -8.52 -11.67
C GLY A 37 20.03 -7.18 -12.40
N ILE A 38 18.98 -6.92 -13.19
CA ILE A 38 18.78 -5.60 -13.80
C ILE A 38 18.27 -4.67 -12.70
N ILE A 39 18.91 -3.51 -12.55
CA ILE A 39 18.47 -2.45 -11.62
C ILE A 39 17.20 -1.83 -12.21
N ASP A 40 16.07 -2.51 -12.01
CA ASP A 40 14.76 -1.96 -12.30
C ASP A 40 14.17 -1.42 -11.00
N LYS A 41 14.42 -0.13 -10.76
CA LYS A 41 13.99 0.58 -9.54
C LYS A 41 12.47 0.58 -9.34
N ASN A 42 11.71 0.20 -10.37
CA ASN A 42 10.25 0.34 -10.42
C ASN A 42 9.60 -0.91 -11.03
N LEU A 43 9.50 -2.01 -10.27
CA LEU A 43 8.87 -3.24 -10.77
C LEU A 43 7.33 -3.14 -10.90
N LEU A 44 6.68 -2.21 -10.20
CA LEU A 44 5.20 -2.17 -10.13
C LEU A 44 4.59 -0.80 -10.38
N LEU A 45 5.00 0.22 -9.63
CA LEU A 45 4.60 1.60 -9.85
C LEU A 45 5.83 2.47 -9.66
N LYS A 46 6.11 3.38 -10.61
CA LYS A 46 7.14 4.44 -10.47
C LYS A 46 6.74 5.47 -9.39
N THR A 47 6.15 5.01 -8.29
CA THR A 47 5.60 5.83 -7.22
C THR A 47 6.47 5.62 -5.98
N PRO A 48 6.79 6.71 -5.26
CA PRO A 48 7.50 6.59 -3.99
C PRO A 48 6.74 5.66 -3.04
N LEU A 49 7.44 4.81 -2.29
CA LEU A 49 6.82 3.86 -1.33
C LEU A 49 5.83 4.53 -0.37
N ILE A 50 6.01 5.83 -0.14
CA ILE A 50 5.14 6.71 0.64
C ILE A 50 3.69 6.76 0.14
N ILE A 51 3.41 6.50 -1.14
CA ILE A 51 2.06 6.62 -1.68
C ILE A 51 1.09 5.59 -1.07
N ILE A 52 1.60 4.42 -0.68
CA ILE A 52 0.78 3.32 -0.15
C ILE A 52 0.33 3.60 1.31
N PRO A 53 1.23 3.98 2.24
CA PRO A 53 0.81 4.51 3.55
C PRO A 53 -0.14 5.70 3.42
N LEU A 54 0.08 6.59 2.45
CA LEU A 54 -0.77 7.77 2.25
C LEU A 54 -2.20 7.38 1.85
N LEU A 55 -2.35 6.42 0.92
CA LEU A 55 -3.64 5.86 0.53
C LEU A 55 -4.34 5.17 1.70
N PHE A 56 -3.58 4.46 2.54
CA PHE A 56 -4.11 3.82 3.73
C PHE A 56 -4.68 4.83 4.73
N ILE A 57 -3.92 5.89 5.03
CA ILE A 57 -4.34 6.98 5.92
C ILE A 57 -5.57 7.70 5.36
N ALA A 58 -5.57 8.03 4.07
CA ALA A 58 -6.69 8.69 3.41
C ALA A 58 -7.97 7.84 3.51
N PHE A 59 -7.87 6.52 3.29
CA PHE A 59 -9.01 5.63 3.41
C PHE A 59 -9.52 5.49 4.84
N SER A 60 -8.62 5.40 5.83
CA SER A 60 -9.00 5.37 7.24
C SER A 60 -9.75 6.63 7.68
N ILE A 61 -9.29 7.81 7.23
CA ILE A 61 -9.95 9.09 7.51
C ILE A 61 -11.37 9.11 6.91
N ILE A 62 -11.52 8.70 5.65
CA ILE A 62 -12.83 8.64 4.99
C ILE A 62 -13.77 7.69 5.73
N GLY A 63 -13.27 6.52 6.14
CA GLY A 63 -14.04 5.57 6.94
C GLY A 63 -14.51 6.16 8.28
N PHE A 64 -13.62 6.86 8.98
CA PHE A 64 -13.92 7.51 10.26
C PHE A 64 -14.94 8.64 10.12
N VAL A 65 -14.78 9.50 9.11
CA VAL A 65 -15.71 10.61 8.83
C VAL A 65 -17.10 10.08 8.47
N MET A 66 -17.18 9.04 7.65
CA MET A 66 -18.46 8.42 7.29
C MET A 66 -19.16 7.80 8.50
N ASP A 67 -18.42 7.16 9.41
CA ASP A 67 -19.00 6.60 10.64
C ASP A 67 -19.52 7.71 11.57
N TYR A 68 -18.74 8.78 11.75
CA TYR A 68 -19.13 9.95 12.55
C TYR A 68 -20.44 10.60 12.04
N LEU A 69 -20.55 10.83 10.73
CA LEU A 69 -21.76 11.39 10.13
C LEU A 69 -22.98 10.49 10.28
N ASN A 70 -22.78 9.17 10.33
CA ASN A 70 -23.86 8.20 10.48
C ASN A 70 -24.36 8.09 11.92
N GLN A 71 -23.54 8.42 12.92
CA GLN A 71 -23.95 8.46 14.34
C GLN A 71 -24.71 9.74 14.72
N GLN A 72 -24.61 10.80 13.91
CA GLN A 72 -25.29 12.08 14.10
C GLN A 72 -26.74 12.09 13.56
N LYS A 73 -27.22 10.98 13.00
CA LYS A 73 -28.49 10.86 12.27
C LYS A 73 -29.43 9.89 12.97
#